data_AF-A0A7K3XHT9-F1
#
_entry.id   AF-A0A7K3XHT9-F1
#
_cell.length_a   1.000
_cell.length_b   1.000
_cell.length_c   1.000
_cell.angle_alpha   90.00
_cell.angle_beta   90.00
_cell.angle_gamma   90.00
#
_symmetry.space_group_name_H-M   'P 1'
#
loop_
_entity.id
_entity.type
_entity.pdbx_description
1 polymer ?
#
loop_
_entity_poly.entity_id
_entity_poly.type
_entity_poly.pdbx_seq_one_letter_code
_entity_poly.pdbx_strand_id
1 'polypeptide(L)'
;MRIIITCLLFLLIPTVNNAVVGEFGAGKAIFNDVYSTVKLADTGLGRNIFDLAIKGLKKLDSNGKLNNPNIVTIADYSQSSNKKRLYVIDLKNRKLLFNTYVAHGRNTGDEFAKSFSNVEGS
;
A
#
# COMPACT_ATOMS: atom_id res chain seq x y z
N MET A 1 59.54 -48.18 -1.70
CA MET A 1 59.38 -47.62 -0.34
C MET A 1 58.68 -46.27 -0.48
N ARG A 2 57.44 -46.14 0.04
CA ARG A 2 56.75 -44.92 0.56
C ARG A 2 56.87 -43.64 -0.30
N ILE A 3 55.88 -43.27 -1.13
CA ILE A 3 54.63 -42.50 -0.86
C ILE A 3 54.89 -41.08 -0.31
N ILE A 4 54.00 -40.16 -0.72
CA ILE A 4 53.65 -38.83 -0.18
C ILE A 4 54.48 -37.73 -0.83
N ILE A 5 53.91 -36.85 -1.67
CA ILE A 5 53.39 -35.51 -1.34
C ILE A 5 53.17 -34.89 -2.75
N THR A 6 52.00 -34.67 -3.32
CA THR A 6 51.01 -33.62 -3.05
C THR A 6 49.80 -33.91 -3.94
N CYS A 7 48.68 -34.41 -3.41
CA CYS A 7 47.39 -34.36 -4.12
C CYS A 7 46.25 -34.68 -3.15
N LEU A 8 46.18 -33.99 -2.01
CA LEU A 8 45.00 -34.03 -1.15
C LEU A 8 44.97 -32.85 -0.18
N LEU A 9 44.79 -31.64 -0.71
CA LEU A 9 44.34 -30.51 0.10
C LEU A 9 43.42 -29.58 -0.70
N PHE A 10 42.40 -30.17 -1.31
CA PHE A 10 41.23 -29.44 -1.81
C PHE A 10 40.02 -29.81 -0.93
N LEU A 11 40.14 -29.60 0.38
CA LEU A 11 39.04 -29.79 1.34
C LEU A 11 39.13 -28.72 2.44
N LEU A 12 39.04 -27.43 2.08
CA LEU A 12 38.80 -26.35 3.05
C LEU A 12 38.41 -25.00 2.42
N ILE A 13 37.76 -24.99 1.25
CA ILE A 13 37.01 -23.79 0.86
C ILE A 13 35.58 -24.01 1.34
N PRO A 14 35.11 -23.36 2.43
CA PRO A 14 33.69 -23.23 2.62
C PRO A 14 33.20 -22.40 1.43
N THR A 15 32.42 -23.01 0.53
CA THR A 15 31.66 -22.25 -0.45
C THR A 15 30.73 -21.34 0.35
N VAL A 16 31.13 -20.09 0.53
CA VAL A 16 30.25 -19.02 0.97
C VAL A 16 29.25 -18.83 -0.16
N ASN A 17 28.13 -19.53 -0.05
CA ASN A 17 26.94 -19.20 -0.79
C ASN A 17 26.55 -17.79 -0.36
N ASN A 18 26.98 -16.77 -1.11
CA ASN A 18 26.28 -15.49 -1.12
C ASN A 18 24.99 -15.69 -1.92
N ALA A 19 24.10 -16.51 -1.37
CA ALA A 19 22.69 -16.32 -1.62
C ALA A 19 22.38 -14.95 -1.03
N VAL A 20 22.18 -13.95 -1.89
CA VAL A 20 21.37 -12.78 -1.53
C VAL A 20 19.96 -13.32 -1.34
N VAL A 21 19.75 -13.97 -0.19
CA VAL A 21 18.45 -14.04 0.43
C VAL A 21 18.17 -12.59 0.75
N GLY A 22 17.37 -11.95 -0.10
CA GLY A 22 16.81 -10.66 0.21
C GLY A 22 16.08 -10.81 1.54
N GLU A 23 16.73 -10.42 2.62
CA GLU A 23 16.04 -10.06 3.84
C GLU A 23 15.01 -9.02 3.42
N PHE A 24 13.74 -9.44 3.41
CA PHE A 24 12.64 -8.50 3.44
C PHE A 24 12.80 -7.74 4.75
N GLY A 25 13.55 -6.63 4.66
CA GLY A 25 13.83 -5.71 5.74
C GLY A 25 12.56 -5.01 6.18
N ALA A 26 11.69 -5.75 6.87
CA ALA A 26 10.56 -5.22 7.63
C ALA A 26 11.03 -4.40 8.85
N GLY A 27 12.34 -4.38 9.14
CA GLY A 27 12.91 -3.74 10.33
C GLY A 27 13.57 -2.37 10.13
N LYS A 28 13.57 -1.77 8.93
CA LYS A 28 14.30 -0.49 8.71
C LYS A 28 13.63 0.52 7.77
N ALA A 29 12.31 0.68 7.88
CA ALA A 29 11.57 1.78 7.25
C ALA A 29 10.41 2.28 8.14
N ILE A 30 10.66 2.50 9.44
CA ILE A 30 9.72 3.20 10.35
C ILE A 30 9.79 4.75 10.13
N PHE A 31 10.46 5.23 9.08
CA PHE A 31 10.69 6.66 8.84
C PHE A 31 9.67 7.28 7.86
N ASN A 32 8.73 8.05 8.41
CA ASN A 32 8.04 9.21 7.80
C ASN A 32 7.38 9.03 6.43
N ASP A 33 6.56 7.99 6.24
CA ASP A 33 5.64 7.97 5.11
C ASP A 33 4.39 8.85 5.38
N VAL A 34 3.60 9.13 4.34
CA VAL A 34 2.43 10.02 4.47
C VAL A 34 1.43 9.48 5.48
N TYR A 35 1.18 8.17 5.48
CA TYR A 35 0.18 7.55 6.34
C TYR A 35 0.52 7.68 7.82
N SER A 36 1.78 7.44 8.20
CA SER A 36 2.26 7.65 9.56
C SER A 36 2.33 9.14 9.93
N THR A 37 2.81 10.00 9.03
CA THR A 37 2.91 11.45 9.25
C THR A 37 1.55 12.10 9.52
N VAL A 38 0.54 11.71 8.75
CA VAL A 38 -0.83 12.26 8.82
C VAL A 38 -1.67 11.58 9.91
N LYS A 39 -1.16 10.50 10.52
CA LYS A 39 -1.89 9.66 11.49
C LYS A 39 -3.21 9.12 10.93
N LEU A 40 -3.19 8.59 9.71
CA LEU A 40 -4.42 8.11 9.05
C LEU A 40 -5.08 6.94 9.77
N ALA A 41 -4.32 6.16 10.53
CA ALA A 41 -4.87 5.10 11.38
C ALA A 41 -5.91 5.64 12.39
N ASP A 42 -5.69 6.83 12.94
CA ASP A 42 -6.57 7.48 13.93
C ASP A 42 -7.91 7.90 13.30
N THR A 43 -7.96 7.99 11.97
CA THR A 43 -9.18 8.33 11.22
C THR A 43 -10.03 7.11 10.86
N GLY A 44 -9.52 5.90 11.11
CA GLY A 44 -10.16 4.64 10.72
C GLY A 44 -9.77 4.14 9.32
N LEU A 45 -8.90 4.84 8.60
CA LEU A 45 -8.38 4.34 7.32
C LEU A 45 -7.31 3.27 7.56
N GLY A 46 -7.58 2.03 7.14
CA GLY A 46 -6.61 0.94 7.23
C GLY A 46 -5.40 1.13 6.31
N ARG A 47 -4.22 0.72 6.78
CA ARG A 47 -2.97 0.81 5.99
C ARG A 47 -3.07 0.07 4.67
N ASN A 48 -3.61 -1.14 4.68
CA ASN A 48 -3.82 -1.94 3.47
C ASN A 48 -4.68 -1.21 2.43
N ILE A 49 -5.70 -0.44 2.86
CA ILE A 49 -6.56 0.36 1.97
C ILE A 49 -5.81 1.56 1.42
N PHE A 50 -5.03 2.26 2.26
CA PHE A 50 -4.16 3.34 1.80
C PHE A 50 -3.13 2.85 0.78
N ASP A 51 -2.42 1.76 1.06
CA ASP A 51 -1.41 1.19 0.17
C ASP A 51 -2.02 0.76 -1.17
N LEU A 52 -3.23 0.19 -1.15
CA LEU A 52 -3.99 -0.15 -2.34
C LEU A 52 -4.34 1.10 -3.17
N ALA A 53 -4.79 2.17 -2.53
CA ALA A 53 -5.08 3.44 -3.20
C ALA A 53 -3.82 4.05 -3.84
N ILE A 54 -2.68 4.06 -3.13
CA ILE A 54 -1.41 4.54 -3.67
C ILE A 54 -0.94 3.70 -4.85
N LYS A 55 -1.12 2.37 -4.82
CA LYS A 55 -0.83 1.50 -5.96
C LYS A 55 -1.68 1.86 -7.18
N GLY A 56 -2.98 2.12 -6.99
CA GLY A 56 -3.89 2.56 -8.04
C GLY A 56 -3.50 3.93 -8.62
N LEU A 57 -3.21 4.90 -7.76
CA LEU A 57 -2.76 6.24 -8.14
C LEU A 57 -1.49 6.19 -8.99
N LYS A 58 -0.46 5.45 -8.55
CA LYS A 58 0.80 5.27 -9.29
C LYS A 58 0.54 4.68 -10.68
N LYS A 59 -0.34 3.68 -10.78
CA LYS A 59 -0.71 3.08 -12.08
C LYS A 59 -1.36 4.10 -13.01
N LEU A 60 -2.23 4.97 -12.51
CA LEU A 60 -2.87 6.02 -13.31
C LEU A 60 -1.87 7.10 -13.73
N ASP A 61 -0.98 7.50 -12.81
CA ASP A 61 0.09 8.48 -13.06
C ASP A 61 1.03 8.00 -14.17
N SER A 62 1.54 6.77 -14.06
CA SER A 62 2.40 6.16 -15.09
C SER A 62 1.74 6.03 -16.46
N ASN A 63 0.40 6.01 -16.52
CA ASN A 63 -0.38 5.97 -17.76
C ASN A 63 -0.76 7.38 -18.27
N GLY A 64 -0.28 8.45 -17.63
CA GLY A 64 -0.61 9.84 -17.98
C GLY A 64 -2.09 10.19 -17.82
N LYS A 65 -2.81 9.50 -16.92
CA LYS A 65 -4.25 9.68 -16.72
C LYS A 65 -4.61 10.67 -15.62
N LEU A 66 -3.61 11.25 -14.95
CA LEU A 66 -3.82 12.16 -13.83
C LEU A 66 -3.41 13.58 -14.19
N ASN A 67 -4.30 14.54 -13.89
CA ASN A 67 -3.96 15.96 -13.93
C ASN A 67 -3.19 16.40 -12.68
N ASN A 68 -3.37 15.70 -11.56
CA ASN A 68 -2.71 16.01 -10.29
C ASN A 68 -2.38 14.73 -9.51
N PRO A 69 -1.14 14.23 -9.56
CA PRO A 69 -0.73 13.03 -8.82
C PRO A 69 -0.43 13.28 -7.33
N ASN A 70 -0.54 14.54 -6.85
CA ASN A 70 -0.25 14.87 -5.46
C ASN A 70 -1.46 14.68 -4.51
N ILE A 71 -2.66 14.51 -5.06
CA ILE A 71 -3.87 14.30 -4.26
C ILE A 71 -4.39 12.88 -4.49
N VAL A 72 -4.60 12.14 -3.40
CA VAL A 72 -5.34 10.87 -3.43
C VAL A 72 -6.67 11.05 -2.72
N THR A 73 -7.74 10.59 -3.37
CA THR A 73 -9.08 10.53 -2.78
C THR A 73 -9.48 9.07 -2.64
N ILE A 74 -9.89 8.69 -1.43
CA ILE A 74 -10.22 7.32 -1.07
C ILE A 74 -11.63 7.33 -0.49
N ALA A 75 -12.55 6.57 -1.09
CA ALA A 75 -13.84 6.25 -0.51
C ALA A 75 -13.85 4.76 -0.13
N ASP A 76 -13.85 4.47 1.17
CA ASP A 76 -13.79 3.10 1.68
C ASP A 76 -15.20 2.55 1.97
N TYR A 77 -15.82 1.91 0.98
CA TYR A 77 -17.15 1.32 1.10
C TYR A 77 -17.20 0.06 1.97
N SER A 78 -16.05 -0.46 2.43
CA SER A 78 -16.05 -1.52 3.47
C SER A 78 -16.48 -0.97 4.83
N GLN A 79 -16.43 0.36 5.01
CA GLN A 79 -16.91 1.04 6.21
C GLN A 79 -18.39 1.41 6.08
N SER A 80 -19.09 1.34 7.22
CA SER A 80 -20.49 1.76 7.36
C SER A 80 -20.73 3.16 6.80
N SER A 81 -21.88 3.38 6.15
CA SER A 81 -22.29 4.69 5.64
C SER A 81 -22.46 5.74 6.74
N ASN A 82 -22.62 5.31 7.99
CA ASN A 82 -22.65 6.18 9.18
C ASN A 82 -21.26 6.62 9.66
N LYS A 83 -20.18 6.26 8.94
CA LYS A 83 -18.81 6.67 9.24
C LYS A 83 -18.29 7.66 8.19
N LYS A 84 -17.34 8.50 8.62
CA LYS A 84 -16.59 9.38 7.74
C LYS A 84 -15.57 8.56 6.94
N ARG A 85 -16.05 7.99 5.83
CA ARG A 85 -15.30 7.04 4.99
C ARG A 85 -14.72 7.62 3.70
N LEU A 86 -14.87 8.94 3.49
CA LEU A 86 -14.11 9.68 2.47
C LEU A 86 -12.82 10.21 3.09
N TYR A 87 -11.71 10.05 2.39
CA TYR A 87 -10.42 10.60 2.77
C TYR A 87 -9.82 11.32 1.56
N VAL A 88 -9.53 12.61 1.69
CA VAL A 88 -8.81 13.38 0.66
C VAL A 88 -7.48 13.78 1.26
N ILE A 89 -6.38 13.29 0.68
CA ILE A 89 -5.05 13.39 1.26
C ILE A 89 -4.14 14.09 0.25
N ASP A 90 -3.49 15.15 0.71
CA ASP A 90 -2.39 15.80 0.01
C ASP A 90 -1.08 15.07 0.34
N LEU A 91 -0.57 14.32 -0.63
CA LEU A 91 0.64 13.52 -0.52
C LEU A 91 1.89 14.38 -0.50
N LYS A 92 1.88 15.53 -1.20
CA LYS A 92 3.02 16.45 -1.28
C LYS A 92 3.20 17.18 0.05
N ASN A 93 2.12 17.75 0.56
CA ASN A 93 2.14 18.53 1.81
C ASN A 93 1.92 17.66 3.05
N ARG A 94 1.63 16.36 2.87
CA ARG A 94 1.36 15.40 3.95
C ARG A 94 0.24 15.89 4.85
N LYS A 95 -0.93 16.17 4.27
CA LYS A 95 -2.11 16.69 4.97
C LYS A 95 -3.35 15.88 4.64
N LEU A 96 -4.16 15.60 5.66
CA LEU A 96 -5.55 15.20 5.45
C LEU A 96 -6.37 16.47 5.18
N LEU A 97 -6.85 16.63 3.95
CA LEU A 97 -7.66 17.77 3.55
C LEU A 97 -9.12 17.57 3.99
N PHE A 98 -9.66 16.37 3.81
CA PHE A 98 -11.03 16.04 4.18
C PHE A 98 -11.14 14.63 4.75
N ASN A 99 -11.91 14.48 5.83
CA ASN A 99 -12.46 13.23 6.30
C ASN A 99 -13.96 13.41 6.56
N THR A 100 -14.81 12.84 5.70
CA THR A 100 -16.26 13.11 5.71
C THR A 100 -17.08 11.92 5.20
N TYR A 101 -18.41 12.04 5.22
CA TYR A 101 -19.37 11.02 4.80
C TYR A 101 -19.41 10.85 3.27
N VAL A 102 -19.85 9.67 2.82
CA VAL A 102 -20.08 9.35 1.41
C VAL A 102 -21.48 8.77 1.25
N ALA A 103 -22.33 9.47 0.51
CA ALA A 103 -23.63 8.95 0.09
C ALA A 103 -23.45 7.75 -0.87
N HIS A 104 -24.35 6.78 -0.80
CA HIS A 104 -24.42 5.69 -1.78
C HIS A 104 -25.78 5.70 -2.48
N GLY A 105 -25.85 5.09 -3.66
CA GLY A 105 -27.04 5.08 -4.50
C GLY A 105 -28.24 4.43 -3.81
N ARG A 106 -29.45 4.77 -4.25
CA ARG A 106 -30.67 4.16 -3.75
C ARG A 106 -30.67 2.66 -4.09
N ASN A 107 -31.16 1.81 -3.19
CA ASN A 107 -31.22 0.35 -3.38
C ASN A 107 -29.86 -0.37 -3.48
N THR A 108 -28.74 0.32 -3.20
CA THR A 108 -27.41 -0.32 -3.12
C THR A 108 -27.21 -1.09 -1.80
N GLY A 109 -28.05 -0.83 -0.80
CA GLY A 109 -28.04 -1.40 0.54
C GLY A 109 -28.39 -0.34 1.59
N ASP A 110 -28.61 -0.75 2.84
CA ASP A 110 -28.92 0.19 3.94
C ASP A 110 -27.63 0.83 4.50
N GLU A 111 -27.03 0.21 5.51
CA GLU A 111 -25.80 0.73 6.12
C GLU A 111 -24.55 0.49 5.26
N PHE A 112 -24.56 -0.58 4.45
CA PHE A 112 -23.45 -0.96 3.58
C PHE A 112 -23.93 -1.07 2.14
N ALA A 113 -23.20 -0.45 1.21
CA ALA A 113 -23.44 -0.61 -0.22
C ALA A 113 -22.90 -1.96 -0.68
N LYS A 114 -23.77 -2.81 -1.22
CA LYS A 114 -23.51 -4.18 -1.67
C LYS A 114 -23.43 -4.30 -3.19
N SER A 115 -24.05 -3.38 -3.92
CA SER A 115 -24.10 -3.39 -5.37
C SER A 115 -24.06 -1.97 -5.93
N PHE A 116 -23.48 -1.81 -7.12
CA PHE A 116 -23.47 -0.57 -7.89
C PHE A 116 -23.79 -0.92 -9.34
N SER A 117 -24.56 -0.07 -10.02
CA SER A 117 -24.80 -0.24 -11.45
C SER A 117 -24.02 0.81 -12.25
N ASN A 118 -23.73 0.48 -13.50
CA ASN A 118 -23.12 1.40 -14.46
C ASN A 118 -24.19 2.04 -15.38
N VAL A 119 -25.46 2.05 -14.94
CA VAL A 119 -26.57 2.65 -15.68
C VAL A 119 -26.88 4.02 -15.09
N GLU A 120 -26.93 5.03 -15.95
CA GLU A 120 -27.31 6.39 -15.56
C GLU A 120 -28.68 6.41 -14.86
N GLY A 121 -28.77 7.06 -13.70
CA GLY A 121 -29.99 7.14 -12.89
C GLY A 121 -30.21 6.00 -11.88
N SER A 122 -29.21 5.16 -11.66
CA SER A 122 -29.22 4.07 -10.67
C SER A 122 -28.74 4.46 -9.27
#